data_AF-A0A952VT44-F1
#
_entry.id   AF-A0A952VT44-F1
#
_cell.length_a   1.000
_cell.length_b   1.000
_cell.length_c   1.000
_cell.angle_alpha   90.00
_cell.angle_beta   90.00
_cell.angle_gamma   90.00
#
_symmetry.space_group_name_H-M   'P 1'
#
loop_
_entity.id
_entity.type
_entity.pdbx_description
1 polymer ?
#
loop_
_entity_poly.entity_id
_entity_poly.type
_entity_poly.pdbx_seq_one_letter_code
_entity_poly.pdbx_strand_id
1 'polypeptide(L)'
;MLSELLVGGLLLKSCLIAGEVVWSQDRAAAKLSAECPVSYQVDHALLRIRSKKWMVEIPIPQESGTQSFQYRWGQTKAVVGEHLVEVSYGPVGEI
;
A
#
# COMPACT_ATOMS: atom_id res chain seq x y z
N MET A 1 -11.58 37.28 0.44
CA MET A 1 -11.93 36.00 1.11
C MET A 1 -11.60 34.91 0.11
N LEU A 2 -10.62 34.03 0.26
CA LEU A 2 -9.87 33.57 1.43
C LEU A 2 -8.35 33.59 1.11
N SER A 3 -7.58 34.07 2.09
CA SER A 3 -6.16 33.73 2.25
C SER A 3 -6.05 32.26 2.57
N GLU A 4 -5.00 31.57 2.10
CA GLU A 4 -4.22 30.63 2.93
C GLU A 4 -2.91 30.22 2.25
N LEU A 5 -1.84 30.86 2.73
CA LEU A 5 -0.52 30.31 3.03
C LEU A 5 0.06 29.24 2.08
N LEU A 6 0.87 29.70 1.12
CA LEU A 6 2.04 28.95 0.66
C LEU A 6 3.10 28.96 1.77
N VAL A 7 3.00 28.01 2.72
CA VAL A 7 4.10 27.70 3.63
C VAL A 7 5.14 26.93 2.83
N GLY A 8 6.25 27.60 2.49
CA GLY A 8 7.47 26.93 2.04
C GLY A 8 8.04 26.06 3.16
N GLY A 9 8.27 24.78 2.86
CA GLY A 9 9.01 23.86 3.73
C GLY A 9 8.47 22.44 3.64
N LEU A 10 9.14 21.58 2.86
CA LEU A 10 8.93 20.11 2.76
C LEU A 10 7.47 19.64 2.88
N LEU A 11 6.78 19.53 1.75
CA LEU A 11 5.77 18.48 1.64
C LEU A 11 6.51 17.15 1.89
N LEU A 12 6.46 16.63 3.11
CA LEU A 12 6.68 15.21 3.39
C LEU A 12 5.60 14.48 2.59
N LYS A 13 5.84 14.29 1.29
CA LYS A 13 4.97 13.51 0.43
C LYS A 13 4.93 12.13 1.08
N SER A 14 3.80 11.79 1.68
CA SER A 14 3.52 10.44 2.14
C SER A 14 3.85 9.51 0.99
N CYS A 15 4.80 8.60 1.17
CA CYS A 15 5.27 7.73 0.09
C CYS A 15 4.09 6.99 -0.55
N LEU A 16 3.87 7.23 -1.85
CA LEU A 16 2.86 6.51 -2.60
C LEU A 16 3.46 5.20 -3.13
N ILE A 17 2.75 4.11 -2.89
CA ILE A 17 2.95 2.81 -3.54
C ILE A 17 1.72 2.53 -4.39
N ALA A 18 1.91 2.30 -5.68
CA ALA A 18 0.81 2.09 -6.61
C ALA A 18 1.18 1.05 -7.68
N GLY A 19 0.16 0.45 -8.28
CA GLY A 19 0.34 -0.54 -9.34
C GLY A 19 -0.89 -1.42 -9.49
N GLU A 20 -0.66 -2.70 -9.68
CA GLU A 20 -1.71 -3.68 -9.92
C GLU A 20 -1.54 -4.90 -9.00
N VAL A 21 -2.67 -5.45 -8.55
CA VAL A 21 -2.75 -6.77 -7.93
C VAL A 21 -3.64 -7.67 -8.77
N VAL A 22 -3.35 -8.96 -8.80
CA VAL A 22 -4.16 -9.95 -9.51
C VAL A 22 -4.48 -11.11 -8.59
N TRP A 23 -5.74 -11.53 -8.56
CA TRP A 23 -6.17 -12.76 -7.90
C TRP A 23 -6.50 -13.82 -8.95
N SER A 24 -5.85 -14.99 -8.86
CA SER A 24 -6.08 -16.13 -9.75
C SER A 24 -5.68 -17.44 -9.09
N GLN A 25 -6.50 -18.49 -9.25
CA GLN A 25 -6.21 -19.85 -8.76
C GLN A 25 -5.74 -19.86 -7.30
N ASP A 26 -6.51 -19.22 -6.43
CA ASP A 26 -6.27 -19.12 -4.97
C ASP A 26 -4.95 -18.48 -4.56
N ARG A 27 -4.35 -17.69 -5.46
CA ARG A 27 -3.10 -16.96 -5.22
C ARG A 27 -3.20 -15.54 -5.72
N ALA A 28 -2.56 -14.63 -5.00
CA ALA A 28 -2.36 -13.27 -5.44
C ALA A 28 -0.96 -13.07 -6.04
N ALA A 29 -0.86 -12.11 -6.95
CA ALA A 29 0.41 -11.52 -7.36
C ALA A 29 0.27 -10.00 -7.44
N ALA A 30 1.38 -9.28 -7.37
CA ALA A 30 1.40 -7.83 -7.41
C ALA A 30 2.57 -7.32 -8.26
N LYS A 31 2.32 -6.23 -8.99
CA LYS A 31 3.34 -5.46 -9.71
C LYS A 31 3.22 -4.01 -9.29
N LEU A 32 4.09 -3.61 -8.37
CA LEU A 32 4.02 -2.31 -7.70
C LEU A 32 5.26 -1.47 -7.96
N SER A 33 5.05 -0.16 -7.98
CA SER A 33 6.08 0.89 -7.97
C SER A 33 5.90 1.73 -6.71
N ALA A 34 7.01 2.17 -6.12
CA ALA A 34 7.00 2.99 -4.91
C ALA A 34 7.89 4.22 -5.10
N GLU A 35 7.44 5.35 -4.54
CA GLU A 35 8.22 6.60 -4.52
C GLU A 35 9.29 6.63 -3.41
N CYS A 36 9.39 5.56 -2.61
CA CYS A 36 10.29 5.45 -1.48
C CYS A 36 10.96 4.06 -1.41
N PRO A 37 12.05 3.92 -0.66
CA PRO A 37 12.80 2.66 -0.58
C PRO A 37 12.07 1.64 0.30
N VAL A 38 11.10 0.95 -0.30
CA VAL A 38 10.39 -0.19 0.27
C VAL A 38 10.52 -1.40 -0.63
N SER A 39 10.46 -2.58 -0.04
CA SER A 39 10.29 -3.84 -0.76
C SER A 39 8.88 -4.37 -0.52
N TYR A 40 8.41 -5.25 -1.40
CA TYR A 40 7.15 -5.95 -1.19
C TYR A 40 7.27 -7.43 -1.53
N GLN A 41 6.40 -8.22 -0.91
CA GLN A 41 6.16 -9.61 -1.26
C GLN A 41 4.67 -9.90 -1.19
N VAL A 42 4.23 -10.88 -1.96
CA VAL A 42 2.87 -11.40 -1.87
C VAL A 42 2.95 -12.81 -1.34
N ASP A 43 2.13 -13.12 -0.34
CA ASP A 43 2.00 -14.43 0.26
C ASP A 43 0.52 -14.80 0.36
N HIS A 44 0.09 -15.79 -0.41
CA HIS A 44 -1.32 -16.17 -0.58
C HIS A 44 -2.21 -14.97 -0.94
N ALA A 45 -2.98 -14.45 0.01
CA ALA A 45 -3.88 -13.30 -0.14
C ALA A 45 -3.39 -12.05 0.59
N LEU A 46 -2.11 -11.98 0.95
CA LEU A 46 -1.56 -10.91 1.75
C LEU A 46 -0.37 -10.23 1.04
N LEU A 47 -0.51 -8.95 0.75
CA LEU A 47 0.58 -8.09 0.30
C LEU A 47 1.31 -7.54 1.52
N ARG A 48 2.60 -7.86 1.65
CA ARG A 48 3.45 -7.31 2.69
C ARG A 48 4.42 -6.31 2.10
N ILE A 49 4.39 -5.08 2.59
CA ILE A 49 5.30 -4.00 2.18
C ILE A 49 6.20 -3.66 3.36
N ARG A 50 7.52 -3.62 3.14
CA ARG A 50 8.52 -3.41 4.19
C ARG A 50 9.41 -2.23 3.89
N SER A 51 9.63 -1.43 4.92
CA SER A 51 10.74 -0.49 5.01
C SER A 51 11.85 -1.11 5.87
N LYS A 52 12.87 -0.32 6.23
CA LYS A 52 13.95 -0.77 7.12
C LYS A 52 13.48 -1.20 8.52
N LYS A 53 12.41 -0.59 9.05
CA LYS A 53 11.96 -0.80 10.44
C LYS A 53 10.51 -1.20 10.59
N TRP A 54 9.70 -0.90 9.58
CA TRP A 54 8.24 -1.05 9.63
C TRP A 54 7.76 -1.94 8.49
N MET A 55 6.71 -2.69 8.76
CA MET A 55 6.00 -3.54 7.82
C MET A 55 4.52 -3.16 7.81
N VAL A 56 3.92 -3.30 6.64
CA VAL A 56 2.50 -3.15 6.40
C VAL A 56 2.00 -4.43 5.76
N GLU A 57 0.93 -5.00 6.30
CA GLU A 57 0.23 -6.13 5.71
C GLU A 57 -1.14 -5.69 5.20
N ILE A 58 -1.42 -6.02 3.95
CA ILE A 58 -2.61 -5.57 3.24
C ILE A 58 -3.31 -6.80 2.67
N PRO A 59 -4.53 -7.13 3.11
CA PRO A 59 -5.31 -8.21 2.52
C PRO A 59 -5.72 -7.85 1.09
N ILE A 60 -5.49 -8.76 0.16
CA ILE A 60 -5.93 -8.65 -1.23
C ILE A 60 -7.32 -9.30 -1.33
N PRO A 61 -8.37 -8.56 -1.74
CA PRO A 61 -9.68 -9.15 -1.99
C PRO A 61 -9.60 -10.28 -3.02
N GLN A 62 -10.32 -11.38 -2.77
CA GLN A 62 -10.35 -12.56 -3.65
C GLN A 62 -11.25 -12.37 -4.88
N GLU A 63 -11.29 -11.16 -5.41
CA GLU A 63 -12.03 -10.83 -6.62
C GLU A 63 -11.14 -11.10 -7.83
N SER A 64 -11.61 -12.01 -8.68
CA SER A 64 -10.84 -12.56 -9.80
C SER A 64 -10.44 -11.48 -10.80
N GLY A 65 -9.20 -11.58 -11.29
CA GLY A 65 -8.68 -10.68 -12.31
C GLY A 65 -7.75 -9.60 -11.73
N THR A 66 -7.38 -8.66 -12.60
CA THR A 66 -6.45 -7.58 -12.27
C THR A 66 -7.21 -6.38 -11.72
N GLN A 67 -6.73 -5.85 -10.60
CA GLN A 67 -7.26 -4.67 -9.95
C GLN A 67 -6.16 -3.63 -9.73
N SER A 68 -6.55 -2.35 -9.76
CA SER A 68 -5.65 -1.26 -9.38
C SER A 68 -5.30 -1.35 -7.90
N PHE A 69 -4.12 -0.90 -7.52
CA PHE A 69 -3.67 -0.85 -6.13
C PHE A 69 -3.08 0.52 -5.83
N GLN A 70 -3.46 1.09 -4.68
CA GLN A 70 -2.84 2.29 -4.12
C GLN A 70 -2.75 2.23 -2.60
N TYR A 71 -1.59 2.57 -2.07
CA TYR A 71 -1.38 2.72 -0.65
C TYR A 71 -0.42 3.89 -0.38
N ARG A 72 -0.80 4.76 0.56
CA ARG A 72 0.09 5.81 1.06
C ARG A 72 0.69 5.36 2.38
N TRP A 73 2.02 5.32 2.45
CA TRP A 73 2.74 4.84 3.61
C TRP A 73 2.30 5.56 4.90
N GLY A 74 1.94 4.77 5.92
CA GLY A 74 1.48 5.26 7.22
C GLY A 74 -0.04 5.49 7.31
N GLN A 75 -0.80 5.28 6.23
CA GLN A 75 -2.26 5.23 6.29
C GLN A 75 -2.73 3.90 6.87
N THR A 76 -3.93 3.89 7.47
CA THR A 76 -4.54 2.66 7.98
C THR A 76 -5.31 1.89 6.89
N LYS A 77 -5.42 2.45 5.68
CA LYS A 77 -6.18 1.87 4.58
C LYS A 77 -5.42 1.89 3.27
N ALA A 78 -5.66 0.88 2.44
CA ALA A 78 -5.26 0.82 1.04
C ALA A 78 -6.50 0.75 0.13
N VAL A 79 -6.33 1.16 -1.12
CA VAL A 79 -7.33 1.00 -2.18
C VAL A 79 -6.92 -0.17 -3.05
N VAL A 80 -7.83 -1.12 -3.27
CA VAL A 80 -7.65 -2.27 -4.16
C VAL A 80 -8.88 -2.38 -5.07
N GLY A 81 -8.75 -1.99 -6.33
CA GLY A 81 -9.88 -1.81 -7.23
C GLY A 81 -10.88 -0.81 -6.64
N GLU A 82 -12.10 -1.26 -6.39
CA GLU A 82 -13.17 -0.49 -5.75
C GLU A 82 -13.22 -0.67 -4.21
N HIS A 83 -12.31 -1.47 -3.64
CA HIS A 83 -12.28 -1.81 -2.21
C HIS A 83 -11.38 -0.89 -1.41
N LEU A 84 -11.87 -0.41 -0.27
CA LEU A 84 -11.06 0.18 0.80
C LEU A 84 -10.78 -0.89 1.85
N VAL A 85 -9.52 -1.32 1.94
CA VAL A 85 -9.09 -2.39 2.85
C VAL A 85 -8.31 -1.82 4.02
N GLU A 86 -8.60 -2.29 5.24
CA GLU A 86 -7.80 -1.97 6.42
C GLU A 86 -6.44 -2.67 6.32
N VAL A 87 -5.39 -2.02 6.85
CA VAL A 87 -4.03 -2.56 6.85
C VAL A 87 -3.55 -2.79 8.28
N SER A 88 -2.74 -3.83 8.47
CA SER A 88 -1.98 -4.01 9.70
C SER A 88 -0.65 -3.28 9.57
N TYR A 89 -0.27 -2.48 10.56
CA TYR A 89 0.97 -1.71 10.57
C TYR A 89 1.76 -2.01 11.85
N GLY A 90 3.04 -2.32 11.74
CA GLY A 90 3.87 -2.64 12.90
C GLY A 90 5.36 -2.78 12.60
N PRO A 91 6.19 -2.98 13.63
CA PRO A 91 7.62 -3.22 13.46
C PRO A 91 7.89 -4.47 12.64
N VAL A 92 9.01 -4.50 11.90
CA VAL A 92 9.42 -5.73 11.20
C VAL A 92 9.70 -6.82 12.23
N GLY A 93 9.00 -7.95 12.13
CA GLY A 93 9.16 -9.12 13.01
C GLY A 93 8.14 -9.22 14.15
N GLU A 94 7.24 -8.25 14.29
CA GLU A 94 6.22 -8.20 15.36
C GLU A 94 4.78 -8.25 14.82
N ILE A 95 4.60 -8.43 13.51
CA ILE A 95 3.29 -8.63 12.84
C ILE A 95 3.19 -10.09 12.41
#